data_AF-A0A534MHQ4-F1
#
_entry.id   AF-A0A534MHQ4-F1
#
_cell.length_a   1.000
_cell.length_b   1.000
_cell.length_c   1.000
_cell.angle_alpha   90.00
_cell.angle_beta   90.00
_cell.angle_gamma   90.00
#
_symmetry.space_group_name_H-M   'P 1'
#
loop_
_entity.id
_entity.type
_entity.pdbx_description
1 polymer ?
#
loop_
_entity_poly.entity_id
_entity_poly.type
_entity_poly.pdbx_seq_one_letter_code
_entity_poly.pdbx_strand_id
1 'polypeptide(L)' 'MRARSGHIKFDKKVRWKNLVSAFRPLFLKFLEETQQLPEDMESVDVLVEENLRDLRSNRKPEGYNREGVMRMIFPI' A
#
# COMPACT_ATOMS: atom_id res chain seq x y z
N MET A 1 6.57 -2.53 22.98
CA MET A 1 6.48 -3.84 22.29
C MET A 1 7.23 -3.74 20.97
N ARG A 2 8.19 -4.62 20.72
CA ARG A 2 9.31 -4.45 19.76
C ARG A 2 9.01 -5.08 18.39
N ALA A 3 7.77 -5.01 17.93
CA ALA A 3 7.40 -5.55 16.61
C ALA A 3 8.01 -4.66 15.52
N ARG A 4 8.89 -5.23 14.68
CA ARG A 4 9.54 -4.52 13.55
C ARG A 4 8.78 -4.67 12.24
N SER A 5 7.80 -5.58 12.19
CA SER A 5 6.99 -5.88 11.01
C SER A 5 5.65 -6.48 11.44
N GLY A 6 4.59 -6.15 10.71
CA GLY A 6 3.29 -6.82 10.76
C GLY A 6 2.96 -7.45 9.41
N HIS A 7 2.20 -8.54 9.40
CA HIS A 7 1.80 -9.22 8.17
C HIS A 7 0.28 -9.45 8.17
N ILE A 8 -0.37 -9.11 7.06
CA ILE A 8 -1.78 -9.43 6.82
C ILE A 8 -1.81 -10.57 5.82
N LYS A 9 -2.31 -11.74 6.23
CA LYS A 9 -2.42 -12.91 5.37
C LYS A 9 -3.83 -13.03 4.84
N PHE A 10 -3.98 -12.96 3.52
CA PHE A 10 -5.25 -13.18 2.85
C PHE A 10 -5.52 -14.67 2.63
N ASP A 11 -6.80 -15.03 2.50
CA ASP A 11 -7.21 -16.34 2.01
C ASP A 11 -6.76 -16.55 0.56
N LYS A 12 -6.56 -17.80 0.14
CA LYS A 12 -6.14 -18.19 -1.23
C LYS A 12 -7.11 -17.71 -2.32
N LYS A 13 -8.37 -17.41 -1.98
CA LYS A 13 -9.38 -16.92 -2.93
C LYS A 13 -9.25 -15.42 -3.22
N VAL A 14 -8.54 -14.68 -2.39
CA VAL A 14 -8.34 -13.23 -2.58
C VAL A 14 -7.41 -13.01 -3.77
N ARG A 15 -7.85 -12.16 -4.69
CA ARG A 15 -7.04 -11.70 -5.83
C ARG A 15 -6.70 -10.23 -5.66
N TRP A 16 -5.69 -9.75 -6.36
CA TRP A 16 -5.27 -8.35 -6.29
C TRP A 16 -6.41 -7.37 -6.57
N LYS A 17 -7.25 -7.64 -7.57
CA LYS A 17 -8.41 -6.78 -7.88
C LYS A 17 -9.43 -6.65 -6.75
N ASN A 18 -9.44 -7.57 -5.78
CA ASN A 18 -10.32 -7.48 -4.61
C ASN A 18 -9.88 -6.37 -3.64
N LEU A 19 -8.65 -5.86 -3.73
CA LEU A 19 -8.12 -4.84 -2.83
C LEU A 19 -8.41 -3.41 -3.31
N VAL A 20 -8.90 -3.22 -4.55
CA VAL A 20 -9.04 -1.90 -5.20
C VAL A 20 -9.82 -0.89 -4.34
N SER A 21 -10.97 -1.29 -3.78
CA SER A 21 -11.82 -0.38 -3.00
C SER A 21 -11.21 0.00 -1.64
N ALA A 22 -10.38 -0.86 -1.06
CA ALA A 22 -9.76 -0.66 0.23
C ALA A 22 -8.37 0.00 0.14
N PHE A 23 -7.75 0.01 -1.04
CA PHE A 23 -6.34 0.37 -1.16
C PHE A 23 -6.05 1.84 -0.83
N ARG A 24 -6.78 2.81 -1.42
CA ARG A 24 -6.57 4.24 -1.14
C ARG A 24 -6.66 4.56 0.37
N PRO A 25 -7.75 4.23 1.08
CA PRO A 25 -7.83 4.54 2.51
C PRO A 25 -6.75 3.81 3.33
N LEU A 26 -6.42 2.57 2.98
CA LEU A 26 -5.32 1.82 3.64
C LEU A 26 -3.96 2.51 3.44
N PHE A 27 -3.66 2.92 2.21
CA PHE A 27 -2.39 3.54 1.85
C PHE A 27 -2.21 4.91 2.52
N LEU A 28 -3.25 5.76 2.47
CA LEU A 28 -3.22 7.06 3.14
C LEU A 28 -3.09 6.91 4.65
N LYS A 29 -3.84 5.97 5.26
CA LYS A 29 -3.74 5.71 6.69
C LYS A 29 -2.35 5.22 7.09
N PHE A 30 -1.74 4.36 6.27
CA PHE A 30 -0.36 3.93 6.49
C PHE A 30 0.62 5.10 6.48
N LEU A 31 0.53 6.02 5.51
CA LEU A 31 1.42 7.18 5.44
C LEU A 31 1.25 8.13 6.63
N GLU A 32 0.00 8.35 7.05
CA GLU A 32 -0.32 9.15 8.23
C GLU A 32 0.28 8.54 9.51
N GLU A 33 -0.01 7.28 9.80
CA GLU A 33 0.42 6.60 11.03
C GLU A 33 1.93 6.38 11.10
N THR A 34 2.61 6.30 9.94
CA THR A 34 4.07 6.17 9.86
C THR A 34 4.78 7.52 9.78
N GLN A 35 4.05 8.64 9.74
CA GLN A 35 4.58 10.00 9.54
C GLN A 35 5.41 10.11 8.24
N GLN A 36 4.98 9.41 7.19
CA GLN A 36 5.62 9.35 5.87
C GLN A 36 4.76 10.00 4.78
N LEU A 37 3.73 10.76 5.15
CA LEU A 37 2.90 11.51 4.19
C LEU A 37 3.76 12.59 3.52
N PRO A 38 3.95 12.55 2.18
CA PRO A 38 4.62 13.61 1.44
C PRO A 38 3.92 14.96 1.61
N GLU A 39 4.68 16.05 1.58
CA GLU A 39 4.14 17.42 1.61
C GLU A 39 3.37 17.75 0.31
N ASP A 40 3.83 17.21 -0.82
CA ASP A 40 3.18 17.36 -2.12
C ASP A 40 2.07 16.31 -2.30
N MET A 41 0.82 16.77 -2.23
CA MET A 41 -0.36 15.93 -2.39
C MET A 41 -0.52 15.39 -3.82
N GLU A 42 -0.01 16.07 -4.85
CA GLU A 42 -0.05 15.54 -6.22
C GLU A 42 0.83 14.29 -6.33
N SER A 43 2.01 14.32 -5.70
CA SER A 43 2.87 13.14 -5.57
C SER A 43 2.15 11.97 -4.91
N VAL A 44 1.37 12.22 -3.85
CA VAL A 44 0.60 11.18 -3.16
C VAL A 44 -0.43 10.53 -4.08
N ASP A 45 -1.17 11.34 -4.83
CA ASP A 45 -2.20 10.84 -5.73
C ASP A 45 -1.61 9.98 -6.86
N VAL A 46 -0.45 10.37 -7.41
CA VAL A 46 0.27 9.56 -8.41
C VAL A 46 0.61 8.17 -7.84
N LEU A 47 1.15 8.11 -6.61
CA LEU A 47 1.52 6.83 -5.98
C LEU A 47 0.32 5.93 -5.75
N VAL A 48 -0.79 6.52 -5.32
CA VAL A 48 -2.03 5.79 -5.11
C VAL A 48 -2.55 5.25 -6.44
N GLU A 49 -2.55 6.05 -7.50
CA GLU A 49 -3.07 5.63 -8.81
C GLU A 49 -2.19 4.59 -9.50
N GLU A 50 -0.86 4.64 -9.38
CA GLU A 50 0.03 3.60 -9.91
C GLU A 50 -0.32 2.22 -9.34
N ASN A 51 -0.45 2.15 -8.01
CA ASN A 51 -0.85 0.92 -7.33
C ASN A 51 -2.26 0.48 -7.70
N LEU A 52 -3.23 1.41 -7.74
CA LEU A 52 -4.60 1.11 -8.15
C LEU A 52 -4.68 0.60 -9.59
N ARG A 53 -3.83 1.09 -10.50
CA ARG A 53 -3.75 0.62 -11.88
C ARG A 53 -3.36 -0.86 -11.93
N ASP A 54 -2.39 -1.28 -11.13
CA ASP A 54 -2.02 -2.69 -11.04
C ASP A 54 -3.12 -3.54 -10.42
N LEU A 55 -3.71 -3.08 -9.30
CA LEU A 55 -4.81 -3.79 -8.65
C LEU A 55 -6.01 -3.96 -9.60
N ARG A 56 -6.42 -2.90 -10.31
CA ARG A 56 -7.49 -2.95 -11.34
C ARG A 56 -7.16 -3.96 -12.44
N SER A 57 -5.89 -4.06 -12.82
CA SER A 57 -5.38 -5.04 -13.79
C SER A 57 -5.16 -6.44 -13.19
N ASN A 58 -5.57 -6.66 -11.93
CA ASN A 58 -5.32 -7.87 -11.16
C ASN A 58 -3.83 -8.27 -11.08
N ARG A 59 -2.94 -7.29 -11.07
CA ARG A 59 -1.50 -7.43 -10.86
C ARG A 59 -1.13 -7.03 -9.44
N LYS A 60 0.02 -7.55 -8.99
CA LYS A 60 0.61 -7.21 -7.70
C LYS A 60 0.97 -5.72 -7.69
N PRO A 61 0.52 -4.93 -6.70
CA PRO A 61 0.92 -3.54 -6.57
C PRO A 61 2.34 -3.44 -5.99
N GLU A 62 2.99 -2.29 -6.16
CA GLU A 62 4.30 -1.99 -5.56
C GLU A 62 4.20 -1.78 -4.04
N GLY A 63 3.07 -1.23 -3.57
CA GLY A 63 2.89 -0.71 -2.22
C GLY A 63 3.62 0.62 -2.02
N TYR A 64 4.26 0.76 -0.86
CA TYR A 64 5.16 1.87 -0.53
C TYR A 64 6.52 1.31 -0.17
N ASN A 65 7.28 0.95 -1.21
CA ASN A 65 8.58 0.31 -1.10
C ASN A 65 9.72 1.33 -1.27
N ARG A 66 9.80 2.29 -0.34
CA ARG A 66 10.83 3.34 -0.32
C ARG A 66 11.66 3.27 0.94
N GLU A 67 12.82 3.91 0.93
CA GLU A 67 13.57 4.12 2.17
C GLU A 67 12.79 5.05 3.09
N GLY A 68 12.67 4.65 4.36
CA GLY A 68 11.79 5.28 5.33
C GLY A 68 11.73 4.47 6.61
N VAL A 69 10.91 4.92 7.56
CA VAL A 69 10.75 4.29 8.88
C VAL A 69 10.03 2.93 8.74
N MET A 70 9.10 2.83 7.80
CA MET A 70 8.32 1.63 7.51
C MET A 70 8.01 1.52 6.01
N ARG A 71 7.88 0.29 5.52
CA ARG A 71 7.50 -0.03 4.13
C ARG A 71 6.17 -0.79 4.12
N MET A 72 5.32 -0.50 3.14
CA MET A 72 4.17 -1.34 2.81
C MET A 72 4.56 -2.23 1.64
N ILE A 73 4.70 -3.53 1.89
CA ILE A 73 5.20 -4.50 0.91
C ILE A 73 4.12 -5.51 0.56
N PHE A 74 3.96 -5.78 -0.73
CA PHE A 74 3.16 -6.88 -1.24
C PHE A 74 4.10 -8.03 -1.65
N PRO A 75 4.20 -9.10 -0.84
CA PRO A 75 5.16 -10.17 -1.08
C PRO A 75 4.85 -10.92 -2.38
N ILE A 76 5.90 -11.52 -2.95
CA ILE A 76 5.86 -12.40 -4.13
C ILE A 76 5.20 -13.73 -3.76
#